data_AF-A0A821DCT2-F1
#
_entry.id   AF-A0A821DCT2-F1
#
_cell.length_a   1.000
_cell.length_b   1.000
_cell.length_c   1.000
_cell.angle_alpha   90.00
_cell.angle_beta   90.00
_cell.angle_gamma   90.00
#
_symmetry.space_group_name_H-M   'P 1'
#
loop_
_entity.id
_entity.type
_entity.pdbx_description
1 polymer ?
#
loop_
_entity_poly.entity_id
_entity_poly.type
_entity_poly.pdbx_seq_one_letter_code
_entity_poly.pdbx_strand_id
1 'polypeptide(L)'
;EKGALHILPTIDVSTVAAITSLFTPWKNVIERVQATNTPSLHIVVTSYWYLFECLVVTKDEAADKAATGLIFFKRRTQQLLRAMFSLHDLHWIAAILNPRTRMLKRATDVERTHANCLVKAEITKIIETHQIDYNSPLLSSGNASSSPPS
;
A
#
# COMPACT_ATOMS: atom_id res chain seq x y z
N GLU A 1 -32.31 23.76 -10.21
CA GLU A 1 -31.21 24.44 -9.48
C GLU A 1 -29.99 24.45 -10.37
N LYS A 2 -29.48 25.65 -10.71
CA LYS A 2 -28.29 25.80 -11.57
C LYS A 2 -27.07 25.33 -10.77
N GLY A 3 -26.39 24.31 -11.27
CA GLY A 3 -25.16 23.78 -10.66
C GLY A 3 -24.13 24.89 -10.49
N ALA A 4 -23.76 25.19 -9.25
CA ALA A 4 -22.67 26.08 -8.95
C ALA A 4 -21.40 25.50 -9.60
N LEU A 5 -20.87 26.18 -10.62
CA LEU A 5 -19.51 25.93 -11.09
C LEU A 5 -18.60 26.12 -9.87
N HIS A 6 -18.00 25.04 -9.39
CA HIS A 6 -16.93 25.11 -8.41
C HIS A 6 -15.82 25.99 -8.99
N ILE A 7 -15.75 27.24 -8.53
CA ILE A 7 -14.67 28.16 -8.89
C ILE A 7 -13.40 27.51 -8.34
N LEU A 8 -12.53 27.08 -9.26
CA LEU A 8 -11.21 26.57 -8.89
C LEU A 8 -10.44 27.72 -8.23
N PRO A 9 -9.86 27.52 -7.04
CA PRO A 9 -9.07 28.55 -6.39
C PRO A 9 -7.93 28.97 -7.31
N THR A 10 -7.66 30.28 -7.40
CA THR A 10 -6.57 30.84 -8.20
C THR A 10 -5.24 30.26 -7.71
N ILE A 11 -4.50 29.59 -8.59
CA ILE A 11 -3.23 28.92 -8.28
C ILE A 11 -2.10 29.92 -8.54
N ASP A 12 -1.35 30.30 -7.51
CA ASP A 12 -0.16 31.15 -7.67
C ASP A 12 1.09 30.34 -8.07
N VAL A 13 2.16 31.04 -8.48
CA VAL A 13 3.42 30.41 -8.96
C VAL A 13 4.08 29.53 -7.89
N SER A 14 3.99 29.92 -6.61
CA SER A 14 4.53 29.12 -5.49
C SER A 14 3.74 27.81 -5.32
N THR A 15 2.43 27.87 -5.55
CA THR A 15 1.52 26.73 -5.55
C THR A 15 1.81 25.81 -6.74
N VAL A 16 2.16 26.34 -7.91
CA VAL A 16 2.57 25.52 -9.08
C VAL A 16 3.83 24.71 -8.79
N ALA A 17 4.85 25.31 -8.18
CA ALA A 17 6.07 24.59 -7.80
C ALA A 17 5.78 23.51 -6.75
N ALA A 18 4.94 23.83 -5.75
CA ALA A 18 4.50 22.86 -4.74
C ALA A 18 3.72 21.70 -5.37
N ILE A 19 2.77 21.97 -6.27
CA ILE A 19 2.02 20.94 -7.01
C ILE A 19 2.97 20.09 -7.86
N THR A 20 3.95 20.71 -8.54
CA THR A 20 4.92 19.99 -9.37
C THR A 20 5.74 19.00 -8.53
N SER A 21 6.14 19.41 -7.32
CA SER A 21 6.88 18.53 -6.40
C SER A 21 6.07 17.30 -5.97
N LEU A 22 4.73 17.38 -5.98
CA LEU A 22 3.88 16.24 -5.66
C LEU A 22 3.96 15.12 -6.70
N PHE A 23 4.42 15.38 -7.93
CA PHE A 23 4.56 14.34 -8.97
C PHE A 23 5.82 13.49 -8.80
N THR A 24 6.82 13.95 -8.06
CA THR A 24 8.06 13.19 -7.85
C THR A 24 7.82 11.83 -7.17
N PRO A 25 7.03 11.73 -6.08
CA PRO A 25 6.60 10.44 -5.53
C PRO A 25 5.96 9.50 -6.55
N TRP A 26 5.12 10.02 -7.45
CA TRP A 26 4.44 9.22 -8.47
C TRP A 26 5.41 8.66 -9.49
N LYS A 27 6.31 9.50 -10.00
CA LYS A 27 7.36 9.08 -10.92
C LYS A 27 8.18 7.93 -10.32
N ASN A 28 8.64 8.11 -9.08
CA ASN A 28 9.43 7.10 -8.37
C ASN A 28 8.67 5.77 -8.18
N VAL A 29 7.35 5.83 -7.92
CA VAL A 29 6.51 4.64 -7.79
C VAL A 29 6.34 3.93 -9.13
N ILE A 30 6.05 4.67 -10.20
CA ILE A 30 5.86 4.12 -11.55
C ILE A 30 7.13 3.40 -11.99
N GLU A 31 8.29 4.05 -11.89
CA GLU A 31 9.58 3.47 -12.26
C GLU A 31 9.88 2.19 -11.47
N ARG A 32 9.55 2.16 -10.17
CA ARG A 32 9.79 1.00 -9.32
C ARG A 32 8.85 -0.16 -9.63
N VAL A 33 7.57 0.11 -9.90
CA VAL A 33 6.57 -0.92 -10.22
C VAL A 33 6.78 -1.51 -11.62
N GLN A 34 7.27 -0.70 -12.55
CA GLN A 34 7.55 -1.11 -13.94
C GLN A 34 8.95 -1.69 -14.14
N ALA A 35 9.75 -1.82 -13.08
CA ALA A 35 11.08 -2.42 -13.17
C ALA A 35 11.00 -3.87 -13.69
N THR A 36 11.51 -4.11 -14.90
CA THR A 36 11.34 -5.37 -15.63
C THR A 36 12.01 -6.59 -15.00
N ASN A 37 12.99 -6.37 -14.13
CA ASN A 37 13.82 -7.43 -13.55
C ASN A 37 13.55 -7.67 -12.06
N THR A 38 12.48 -7.10 -11.50
CA THR A 38 12.18 -7.25 -10.08
C THR A 38 10.70 -7.53 -9.89
N PRO A 39 10.31 -8.62 -9.19
CA PRO A 39 8.91 -8.87 -8.88
C PRO A 39 8.31 -7.64 -8.19
N SER A 40 7.30 -7.00 -8.77
CA SER A 40 6.77 -5.74 -8.26
C SER A 40 5.44 -5.86 -7.54
N LEU A 41 4.80 -7.04 -7.59
CA LEU A 41 3.48 -7.24 -6.99
C LEU A 41 3.45 -6.94 -5.48
N HIS A 42 4.52 -7.32 -4.77
CA HIS A 42 4.65 -7.12 -3.33
C HIS A 42 4.85 -5.65 -2.91
N ILE A 43 5.32 -4.78 -3.82
CA ILE A 43 5.51 -3.36 -3.53
C ILE A 43 4.26 -2.52 -3.84
N VAL A 44 3.27 -3.05 -4.55
CA VAL A 44 2.07 -2.29 -4.96
C VAL A 44 1.34 -1.71 -3.75
N VAL A 45 1.13 -2.53 -2.70
CA VAL A 45 0.47 -2.08 -1.46
C VAL A 45 1.29 -1.00 -0.76
N THR A 46 2.60 -1.19 -0.62
CA THR A 46 3.47 -0.19 0.01
C THR A 46 3.54 1.12 -0.77
N SER A 47 3.56 1.03 -2.10
CA SER A 47 3.57 2.20 -3.00
C SER A 47 2.25 2.97 -2.94
N TYR A 48 1.12 2.25 -2.90
CA TYR A 48 -0.19 2.86 -2.70
C TYR A 48 -0.24 3.67 -1.40
N TRP A 49 0.19 3.05 -0.29
CA TRP A 49 0.23 3.75 0.99
C TRP A 49 1.16 4.94 0.96
N TYR A 50 2.39 4.79 0.46
CA TYR A 50 3.34 5.89 0.34
C TYR A 50 2.77 7.10 -0.42
N LEU A 51 2.13 6.88 -1.57
CA LEU A 51 1.46 7.95 -2.32
C LEU A 51 0.33 8.59 -1.50
N PHE A 52 -0.44 7.78 -0.79
CA PHE A 52 -1.48 8.26 0.10
C PHE A 52 -0.93 9.18 1.20
N GLU A 53 0.24 8.87 1.77
CA GLU A 53 0.90 9.71 2.78
C GLU A 53 1.34 11.06 2.22
N CYS A 54 1.92 11.07 1.02
CA CYS A 54 2.35 12.30 0.36
C CYS A 54 1.19 13.28 0.12
N LEU A 55 -0.05 12.77 0.08
CA LEU A 55 -1.27 13.54 -0.12
C LEU A 55 -1.96 13.95 1.19
N VAL A 56 -1.45 13.53 2.35
CA VAL A 56 -1.97 14.00 3.64
C VAL A 56 -1.71 15.49 3.75
N VAL A 57 -2.77 16.24 4.09
CA VAL A 57 -2.68 17.66 4.39
C VAL A 57 -2.13 17.80 5.80
N THR A 58 -1.01 18.50 5.94
CA THR A 58 -0.40 18.74 7.25
C THR A 58 -1.16 19.83 8.02
N LYS A 59 -0.91 19.92 9.33
CA LYS A 59 -1.50 21.00 10.15
C LYS A 59 -1.05 22.38 9.68
N ASP A 60 0.20 22.50 9.27
CA ASP A 60 0.78 23.76 8.79
C ASP A 60 0.14 24.17 7.46
N GLU A 61 -0.03 23.23 6.53
CA GLU A 61 -0.75 23.47 5.27
C GLU A 61 -2.21 23.87 5.53
N ALA A 62 -2.88 23.25 6.49
CA ALA A 62 -4.26 23.58 6.85
C ALA A 62 -4.42 24.98 7.46
N ALA A 63 -3.39 25.49 8.12
CA ALA A 63 -3.38 26.83 8.71
C ALA A 63 -3.04 27.92 7.69
N ASP A 64 -2.36 27.56 6.59
CA ASP A 64 -1.96 28.48 5.54
C ASP A 64 -3.09 28.73 4.52
N LYS A 65 -3.59 29.97 4.49
CA LYS A 65 -4.62 30.39 3.53
C LYS A 65 -4.11 30.41 2.09
N ALA A 66 -2.82 30.62 1.87
CA ALA A 66 -2.21 30.57 0.53
C ALA A 66 -2.14 29.14 -0.01
N ALA A 67 -2.08 28.13 0.86
CA ALA A 67 -2.04 26.72 0.47
C ALA A 67 -3.38 26.14 -0.01
N THR A 68 -4.45 26.95 -0.13
CA THR A 68 -5.80 26.48 -0.49
C THR A 68 -5.82 25.65 -1.79
N GLY A 69 -5.10 26.08 -2.83
CA GLY A 69 -4.99 25.35 -4.10
C GLY A 69 -4.30 24.00 -3.94
N LEU A 70 -3.20 23.95 -3.17
CA LEU A 70 -2.47 22.72 -2.86
C LEU A 70 -3.31 21.74 -2.04
N ILE A 71 -4.03 22.24 -1.02
CA ILE A 71 -4.94 21.44 -0.18
C ILE A 71 -6.04 20.82 -1.04
N PHE A 72 -6.67 21.61 -1.90
CA PHE A 72 -7.69 21.12 -2.82
C PHE A 72 -7.13 20.01 -3.72
N PHE A 73 -5.96 20.24 -4.32
CA PHE A 73 -5.29 19.27 -5.18
C PHE A 73 -4.98 17.97 -4.44
N LYS A 74 -4.35 18.04 -3.25
CA LYS A 74 -4.04 16.87 -2.43
C LYS A 74 -5.28 16.04 -2.10
N ARG A 75 -6.34 16.70 -1.61
CA ARG A 75 -7.62 16.03 -1.27
C ARG A 75 -8.27 15.39 -2.50
N ARG A 76 -8.28 16.09 -3.65
CA ARG A 76 -8.87 15.56 -4.87
C ARG A 76 -8.10 14.36 -5.40
N THR A 77 -6.77 14.44 -5.43
CA THR A 77 -5.90 13.34 -5.84
C THR A 77 -6.05 12.15 -4.91
N GLN A 78 -6.20 12.37 -3.61
CA GLN A 78 -6.43 11.31 -2.62
C GLN A 78 -7.76 10.57 -2.86
N GLN A 79 -8.82 11.30 -3.18
CA GLN A 79 -10.12 10.70 -3.56
C GLN A 79 -10.00 9.87 -4.85
N LEU A 80 -9.33 10.41 -5.87
CA LEU A 80 -9.12 9.71 -7.14
C LEU A 80 -8.26 8.46 -6.95
N LEU A 81 -7.21 8.52 -6.15
CA LEU A 81 -6.38 7.37 -5.82
C LEU A 81 -7.21 6.26 -5.18
N ARG A 82 -8.09 6.56 -4.23
CA ARG A 82 -9.01 5.57 -3.62
C ARG A 82 -10.01 4.99 -4.61
N ALA A 83 -10.56 5.83 -5.49
CA ALA A 83 -11.61 5.41 -6.42
C ALA A 83 -11.07 4.59 -7.61
N MET A 84 -9.88 4.93 -8.10
CA MET A 84 -9.30 4.34 -9.30
C MET A 84 -8.35 3.18 -9.03
N PHE A 85 -7.65 3.18 -7.90
CA PHE A 85 -6.73 2.11 -7.54
C PHE A 85 -7.38 1.14 -6.57
N SER A 86 -7.83 0.00 -7.10
CA SER A 86 -8.31 -1.12 -6.30
C SER A 86 -7.15 -2.09 -6.00
N LEU A 87 -6.82 -2.25 -4.72
CA LEU A 87 -5.85 -3.24 -4.28
C LEU A 87 -6.52 -4.63 -4.21
N HIS A 88 -6.23 -5.48 -5.19
CA HIS A 88 -6.65 -6.88 -5.19
C HIS A 88 -5.97 -7.70 -4.09
N ASP A 89 -6.62 -8.78 -3.65
CA ASP A 89 -6.12 -9.77 -2.68
C ASP A 89 -4.69 -10.27 -2.97
N LEU A 90 -4.35 -10.44 -4.25
CA LEU A 90 -3.01 -10.86 -4.68
C LEU A 90 -1.92 -9.87 -4.29
N HIS A 91 -2.21 -8.56 -4.32
CA HIS A 91 -1.26 -7.54 -3.87
C HIS A 91 -1.01 -7.65 -2.37
N TRP A 92 -2.07 -7.91 -1.60
CA TRP A 92 -1.99 -8.09 -0.15
C TRP A 92 -1.21 -9.34 0.24
N ILE A 93 -1.51 -10.47 -0.40
CA ILE A 93 -0.77 -11.72 -0.23
C ILE A 93 0.71 -11.51 -0.54
N ALA A 94 1.03 -10.93 -1.71
CA ALA A 94 2.42 -10.69 -2.11
C ALA A 94 3.16 -9.76 -1.12
N ALA A 95 2.50 -8.72 -0.62
CA ALA A 95 3.08 -7.80 0.35
C ALA A 95 3.35 -8.46 1.71
N ILE A 96 2.50 -9.37 2.18
CA ILE A 96 2.68 -10.07 3.46
C ILE A 96 3.72 -11.18 3.36
N LEU A 97 3.77 -11.89 2.24
CA LEU A 97 4.76 -12.96 2.02
C LEU A 97 6.18 -12.41 1.90
N ASN A 98 6.36 -11.16 1.45
CA ASN A 98 7.69 -10.57 1.36
C ASN A 98 8.14 -10.00 2.72
N PRO A 99 9.26 -10.48 3.32
CA PRO A 99 9.74 -10.02 4.63
C PRO A 99 10.02 -8.51 4.71
N ARG A 100 10.41 -7.87 3.61
CA ARG A 100 10.70 -6.44 3.55
C ARG A 100 9.45 -5.58 3.60
N THR A 101 8.31 -6.12 3.19
CA THR A 101 7.02 -5.44 3.17
C THR A 101 6.03 -5.99 4.21
N ARG A 102 6.34 -7.13 4.84
CA ARG A 102 5.55 -7.77 5.90
C ARG A 102 5.28 -6.84 7.09
N MET A 103 6.17 -5.88 7.34
CA MET A 103 6.00 -4.82 8.34
C MET A 103 5.25 -3.59 7.78
N LEU A 104 4.17 -3.79 7.03
CA LEU A 104 3.22 -2.72 6.71
C LEU A 104 2.67 -2.18 8.04
N LYS A 105 3.36 -1.18 8.63
CA LYS A 105 2.97 -0.48 9.86
C LYS A 105 1.59 0.16 9.75
N ARG A 106 1.06 0.26 8.52
CA ARG A 106 -0.17 0.96 8.16
C ARG A 106 -1.27 0.07 7.61
N ALA A 107 -1.02 -1.23 7.41
CA ALA A 107 -2.12 -2.15 7.20
C ALA A 107 -2.93 -2.19 8.50
N THR A 108 -4.21 -1.87 8.41
CA THR A 108 -5.14 -2.04 9.53
C THR A 108 -5.13 -3.50 9.97
N ASP A 109 -5.42 -3.76 11.24
CA ASP A 109 -5.47 -5.15 11.72
C ASP A 109 -6.49 -5.99 10.96
N VAL A 110 -7.55 -5.35 10.43
CA VAL A 110 -8.53 -5.97 9.52
C VAL A 110 -7.88 -6.42 8.21
N GLU A 111 -7.15 -5.54 7.52
CA GLU A 111 -6.48 -5.89 6.26
C GLU A 111 -5.41 -6.97 6.44
N ARG A 112 -4.66 -6.90 7.55
CA ARG A 112 -3.66 -7.92 7.90
C ARG A 112 -4.32 -9.27 8.17
N THR A 113 -5.43 -9.27 8.90
CA THR A 113 -6.19 -10.49 9.20
C THR A 113 -6.78 -11.08 7.93
N HIS A 114 -7.43 -10.27 7.10
CA HIS A 114 -7.98 -10.68 5.80
C HIS A 114 -6.93 -11.37 4.93
N ALA A 115 -5.78 -10.72 4.75
CA ALA A 115 -4.74 -11.26 3.90
C ALA A 115 -4.07 -12.53 4.49
N ASN A 116 -3.92 -12.61 5.82
CA ASN A 116 -3.50 -13.87 6.46
C ASN A 116 -4.52 -14.99 6.26
N CYS A 117 -5.82 -14.70 6.32
CA CYS A 117 -6.88 -15.67 6.04
C CYS A 117 -6.81 -16.17 4.59
N LEU A 118 -6.58 -15.27 3.63
CA LEU A 118 -6.41 -15.63 2.22
C LEU A 118 -5.18 -16.52 2.00
N VAL A 119 -4.04 -16.18 2.61
CA VAL A 119 -2.83 -17.01 2.55
C VAL A 119 -3.11 -18.41 3.11
N LYS A 120 -3.76 -18.51 4.27
CA LYS A 120 -4.13 -19.79 4.87
C LYS A 120 -5.06 -20.59 3.96
N ALA A 121 -6.10 -19.96 3.41
CA ALA A 121 -7.05 -20.60 2.53
C ALA A 121 -6.37 -21.19 1.28
N GLU A 122 -5.46 -20.45 0.65
CA GLU A 122 -4.73 -20.95 -0.51
C GLU A 122 -3.70 -22.04 -0.15
N ILE A 123 -3.03 -21.94 1.00
CA ILE A 123 -2.17 -23.03 1.49
C ILE A 123 -2.98 -24.29 1.73
N THR A 124 -4.13 -24.19 2.41
CA THR A 124 -5.04 -25.33 2.66
C THR A 124 -5.48 -25.96 1.34
N LYS A 125 -5.89 -25.15 0.37
CA LYS A 125 -6.30 -25.64 -0.95
C LYS A 125 -5.18 -26.35 -1.70
N ILE A 126 -3.96 -25.82 -1.68
CA ILE A 126 -2.78 -26.48 -2.28
C ILE A 126 -2.55 -27.83 -1.61
N ILE A 127 -2.61 -27.89 -0.28
CA ILE A 127 -2.40 -29.12 0.48
C ILE A 127 -3.46 -30.17 0.15
N GLU A 128 -4.73 -29.78 0.11
CA GLU A 128 -5.84 -30.65 -0.27
C GLU A 128 -5.72 -31.14 -1.73
N THR A 129 -5.38 -30.24 -2.65
CA THR A 129 -5.26 -30.55 -4.08
C THR A 129 -4.09 -31.49 -4.36
N HIS A 130 -2.96 -31.29 -3.68
CA HIS A 130 -1.75 -32.07 -3.89
C HIS A 130 -1.58 -33.24 -2.90
N GLN A 131 -2.57 -33.49 -2.04
CA GLN A 131 -2.52 -34.50 -0.98
C GLN A 131 -1.20 -34.45 -0.17
N ILE A 132 -0.74 -33.25 0.14
CA ILE A 132 0.50 -33.06 0.90
C ILE A 132 0.23 -33.54 2.32
N ASP A 133 0.87 -34.63 2.72
CA ASP A 133 0.74 -35.16 4.08
C ASP A 133 1.32 -34.17 5.09
N TYR A 134 0.48 -33.66 5.99
CA TYR A 134 0.89 -32.81 7.10
C TYR A 134 1.82 -33.52 8.09
N ASN A 135 1.86 -34.86 8.07
CA ASN A 135 2.79 -35.67 8.85
C ASN A 135 4.12 -35.93 8.13
N SER A 136 4.32 -35.34 6.94
CA SER A 136 5.60 -35.45 6.24
C SER A 136 6.72 -34.80 7.07
N PRO A 137 7.87 -35.47 7.26
CA PRO A 137 8.95 -35.03 8.15
C PRO A 137 9.59 -33.70 7.75
N LEU A 138 9.26 -33.16 6.56
CA LEU A 138 9.68 -31.82 6.11
C LEU A 138 8.94 -30.67 6.82
N LEU A 139 7.76 -30.93 7.40
CA LEU A 139 6.94 -29.93 8.12
C LEU A 139 6.98 -30.11 9.65
N SER A 140 7.56 -31.20 10.16
CA SER A 140 7.62 -31.54 11.58
C SER A 140 8.83 -30.95 12.33
N SER A 141 9.68 -30.18 11.66
CA SER A 141 10.88 -29.55 12.25
C SER A 141 10.53 -28.27 13.02
N GLY A 142 9.74 -28.41 14.09
CA GLY A 142 9.38 -27.30 14.98
C GLY A 142 9.50 -27.59 16.48
N ASN A 143 9.52 -28.85 16.91
CA ASN A 143 9.62 -29.22 18.33
C ASN A 143 10.73 -30.26 18.55
N ALA A 144 11.99 -29.84 18.43
CA ALA A 144 13.09 -30.52 19.11
C ALA A 144 13.65 -29.54 20.13
N SER A 145 13.20 -29.68 21.37
CA SER A 145 13.80 -29.05 22.54
C SER A 145 15.26 -29.52 22.67
N SER A 146 16.20 -28.69 22.25
CA SER A 146 17.60 -28.88 22.60
C SER A 146 17.86 -28.18 23.94
N SER A 147 17.70 -28.94 25.03
CA SER A 147 18.33 -28.61 26.30
C SER A 147 19.86 -28.55 26.10
N PRO A 148 20.59 -27.62 26.74
CA PRO A 148 22.03 -27.54 26.59
C PRO A 148 22.71 -28.67 27.39
N PRO A 149 23.82 -29.25 26.89
CA PRO A 149 24.58 -30.25 27.64
C PRO A 149 25.30 -29.60 28.83
N SER A 150 25.42 -30.38 29.89
CA SER A 150 25.96 -30.02 31.22
C SER A 150 27.44 -29.68 31.21
#